data_AF-A0A502MJN2-F1
#
_entry.id   AF-A0A502MJN2-F1
#
_cell.length_a   1.000
_cell.length_b   1.000
_cell.length_c   1.000
_cell.angle_alpha   90.00
_cell.angle_beta   90.00
_cell.angle_gamma   90.00
#
_symmetry.space_group_name_H-M   'P 1'
#
loop_
_entity.id
_entity.type
_entity.pdbx_description
1 polymer ?
#
loop_
_entity_poly.entity_id
_entity_poly.type
_entity_poly.pdbx_seq_one_letter_code
_entity_poly.pdbx_strand_id
1 'polypeptide(L)' 'MRKQKSLGLALLASTSLFLADAALAKDAYKTPCRADAQRLCKMVDNAKGLSCLKQHLSELTPACKAFLSKK' A
#
# COMPACT_ATOMS: atom_id res chain seq x y z
N MET A 1 13.94 -11.68 20.32
CA MET A 1 14.49 -10.95 21.48
C MET A 1 15.90 -11.45 21.85
N ARG A 2 16.94 -11.25 21.02
CA ARG A 2 18.36 -11.50 21.44
C ARG A 2 19.36 -10.69 20.58
N LYS A 3 19.52 -9.40 20.88
CA LYS A 3 20.76 -8.64 20.63
C LYS A 3 21.12 -7.75 21.84
N GLN A 4 20.59 -8.15 23.00
CA GLN A 4 20.89 -7.65 24.34
C GLN A 4 22.22 -8.26 24.82
N LYS A 5 23.30 -7.78 24.20
CA LYS A 5 24.71 -7.99 24.55
C LYS A 5 25.41 -6.97 23.64
N SER A 6 25.96 -5.87 24.09
CA SER A 6 26.66 -5.64 25.35
C SER A 6 26.91 -4.14 25.45
N LEU A 7 27.12 -3.69 26.70
CA LEU A 7 28.02 -2.59 27.06
C LEU A 7 27.46 -1.16 27.03
N GLY A 8 27.42 -0.56 28.22
CA GLY A 8 27.69 0.86 28.41
C GLY A 8 26.49 1.72 28.79
N LEU A 9 26.26 1.86 30.09
CA LEU A 9 25.39 2.85 30.68
C LEU A 9 25.95 4.27 30.40
N ALA A 10 25.05 5.20 30.09
CA ALA A 10 25.13 6.65 30.28
C ALA A 10 25.32 7.55 29.03
N LEU A 11 24.39 8.51 28.97
CA LEU A 11 24.46 9.87 28.43
C LEU A 11 24.27 10.12 26.91
N LEU A 12 23.12 10.75 26.68
CA LEU A 12 22.88 11.92 25.82
C LEU A 12 22.56 11.70 24.33
N ALA A 13 21.28 11.98 24.04
CA ALA A 13 20.81 12.81 22.95
C ALA A 13 21.65 12.80 21.68
N SER A 14 21.18 12.12 20.64
CA SER A 14 21.15 12.57 19.23
C SER A 14 20.93 11.38 18.30
N THR A 15 20.24 11.64 17.18
CA THR A 15 20.06 10.75 16.01
C THR A 15 19.04 9.61 16.24
N SER A 16 17.96 9.43 15.48
CA SER A 16 17.67 9.86 14.11
C SER A 16 16.16 10.00 13.90
N LEU A 17 15.83 10.96 13.04
CA LEU A 17 14.63 10.94 12.20
C LEU A 17 14.47 9.56 11.53
N PHE A 18 13.24 9.18 11.20
CA PHE A 18 12.84 7.97 10.44
C PHE A 18 12.35 6.76 11.25
N LEU A 19 11.06 6.78 11.58
CA LEU A 19 10.20 5.68 11.15
C LEU A 19 8.97 6.25 10.43
N ALA A 20 9.10 6.47 9.12
CA ALA A 20 7.94 6.51 8.24
C ALA A 20 7.46 5.06 8.04
N ASP A 21 6.74 4.52 9.01
CA ASP A 21 6.04 3.25 8.85
C ASP A 21 4.56 3.53 8.58
N ALA A 22 4.28 4.07 7.40
CA ALA A 22 2.97 3.85 6.81
C ALA A 22 3.02 2.46 6.20
N ALA A 23 2.73 1.48 7.05
CA ALA A 23 2.43 0.11 6.68
C ALA A 23 1.76 0.09 5.31
N LEU A 24 2.47 -0.44 4.31
CA LEU A 24 1.88 -0.85 3.04
C LEU A 24 0.96 -2.01 3.41
N ALA A 25 -0.26 -1.64 3.83
CA ALA A 25 -1.38 -2.54 3.97
C ALA A 25 -1.34 -3.44 2.74
N LYS A 26 -1.39 -4.75 2.95
CA LYS A 26 -1.40 -5.76 1.89
C LYS A 26 -2.55 -5.45 0.96
N ASP A 27 -2.26 -4.63 -0.04
CA ASP A 27 -3.29 -4.01 -0.83
C ASP A 27 -3.83 -5.07 -1.76
N ALA A 28 -5.13 -5.33 -1.63
CA ALA A 28 -5.85 -6.19 -2.55
C ALA A 28 -5.91 -5.65 -3.99
N TYR A 29 -5.17 -4.59 -4.27
CA TYR A 29 -5.22 -3.83 -5.51
C TYR A 29 -3.82 -3.40 -5.91
N LYS A 30 -3.43 -3.77 -7.13
CA LYS A 30 -2.19 -3.28 -7.74
C LYS A 30 -2.28 -1.76 -7.92
N THR A 31 -1.30 -1.02 -7.43
CA THR A 31 -1.07 0.37 -7.84
C THR A 31 -0.89 0.40 -9.35
N PRO A 32 -1.54 1.32 -10.09
CA PRO A 32 -2.23 2.55 -9.67
C PRO A 32 -3.73 2.41 -9.32
N CYS A 33 -4.31 1.22 -9.34
CA CYS A 33 -5.75 1.00 -9.20
C CYS A 33 -6.29 1.00 -7.76
N ARG A 34 -5.41 1.14 -6.76
CA ARG A 34 -5.79 1.05 -5.34
C ARG A 34 -6.85 2.08 -4.92
N ALA A 35 -6.66 3.34 -5.29
CA ALA A 35 -7.58 4.41 -4.91
C ALA A 35 -8.95 4.24 -5.59
N ASP A 36 -8.96 3.90 -6.88
CA ASP A 36 -10.20 3.60 -7.62
C ASP A 36 -10.93 2.41 -7.03
N ALA A 37 -10.20 1.36 -6.69
CA ALA A 37 -10.75 0.19 -6.06
C ALA A 37 -11.36 0.45 -4.68
N GLN A 38 -10.72 1.27 -3.85
CA GLN A 38 -11.26 1.65 -2.55
C GLN A 38 -12.54 2.47 -2.72
N ARG A 39 -12.58 3.38 -3.71
CA ARG A 39 -13.71 4.26 -3.98
C ARG A 39 -14.90 3.52 -4.62
N LEU A 40 -14.63 2.66 -5.59
CA LEU A 40 -15.65 2.04 -6.44
C LEU A 40 -16.06 0.63 -5.95
N CYS A 41 -15.09 -0.13 -5.45
CA CYS A 41 -15.27 -1.57 -5.23
C CYS A 41 -15.35 -1.99 -3.75
N LYS A 42 -15.13 -1.07 -2.79
CA LYS A 42 -15.17 -1.33 -1.33
C LYS A 42 -14.54 -2.68 -0.92
N MET A 43 -13.20 -2.72 -0.85
CA MET A 43 -12.39 -3.83 -0.29
C MET A 43 -12.92 -5.24 -0.60
N VAL A 44 -12.89 -5.62 -1.88
CA VAL A 44 -13.05 -7.03 -2.30
C VAL A 44 -11.67 -7.68 -2.37
N ASP A 45 -11.56 -8.96 -2.03
CA ASP A 45 -10.36 -9.76 -2.26
C ASP A 45 -9.78 -9.56 -3.67
N ASN A 46 -8.44 -9.61 -3.80
CA ASN A 46 -7.68 -9.26 -5.02
C ASN A 46 -8.33 -9.72 -6.34
N ALA A 47 -8.83 -10.96 -6.37
CA ALA A 47 -9.43 -11.55 -7.57
C ALA A 47 -10.74 -10.88 -7.97
N LYS A 48 -11.63 -10.59 -7.02
CA LYS A 48 -12.92 -9.91 -7.27
C LYS A 48 -12.73 -8.42 -7.52
N GLY A 49 -11.69 -7.83 -6.93
CA GLY A 49 -11.33 -6.44 -7.11
C GLY A 49 -11.07 -6.06 -8.57
N LEU A 50 -10.34 -6.88 -9.33
CA LEU A 50 -10.08 -6.63 -10.75
C LEU A 50 -11.34 -6.70 -11.61
N SER A 51 -12.22 -7.67 -11.35
CA SER A 51 -13.49 -7.78 -12.08
C SER A 51 -14.38 -6.57 -11.83
N CYS A 52 -14.46 -6.10 -10.58
CA CYS A 52 -15.19 -4.89 -10.25
C CYS A 52 -14.59 -3.66 -10.97
N LEU A 53 -13.27 -3.47 -10.94
CA LEU A 53 -12.62 -2.38 -11.68
C LEU A 53 -12.92 -2.41 -13.19
N LYS A 54 -13.01 -3.61 -13.79
CA LYS A 54 -13.41 -3.77 -15.20
C LYS A 54 -14.85 -3.34 -15.47
N GLN A 55 -15.76 -3.53 -14.52
CA GLN A 55 -17.15 -3.05 -14.64
C GLN A 55 -17.24 -1.52 -14.52
N HIS A 56 -16.31 -0.90 -13.78
CA HIS A 56 -16.27 0.54 -13.57
C HIS A 56 -15.20 1.26 -14.42
N LEU A 57 -14.78 0.69 -15.57
CA LEU A 57 -13.71 1.24 -16.43
C LEU A 57 -13.87 2.74 -16.75
N SER A 58 -15.11 3.19 -16.98
CA SER A 58 -15.43 4.59 -17.29
C SER A 58 -15.13 5.54 -16.14
N GLU A 59 -15.27 5.06 -14.90
CA GLU A 59 -15.12 5.85 -13.67
C GLU A 59 -13.71 5.79 -13.08
N LEU A 60 -12.83 4.94 -13.64
CA LEU A 60 -11.45 4.82 -13.19
C LEU A 60 -10.62 6.06 -13.51
N THR A 61 -9.62 6.33 -12.68
CA THR A 61 -8.57 7.29 -13.02
C THR A 61 -7.84 6.89 -14.30
N PRO A 62 -7.29 7.88 -15.05
CA PRO A 62 -6.51 7.60 -16.26
C PRO A 62 -5.34 6.63 -16.01
N ALA A 63 -4.71 6.72 -14.83
CA ALA A 63 -3.62 5.84 -14.44
C ALA A 63 -4.05 4.38 -14.31
N CYS A 64 -5.16 4.10 -13.62
CA CYS A 64 -5.69 2.75 -13.49
C CYS A 64 -6.20 2.20 -14.83
N LYS A 65 -6.87 3.04 -15.63
CA LYS A 65 -7.31 2.66 -16.98
C LYS A 65 -6.13 2.26 -17.87
N ALA A 66 -5.08 3.08 -17.92
CA ALA A 66 -3.86 2.77 -18.67
C ALA A 66 -3.16 1.49 -18.17
N PHE A 67 -3.21 1.23 -16.86
CA PHE A 67 -2.68 0.01 -16.28
C PHE A 67 -3.48 -1.24 -16.70
N LEU A 68 -4.81 -1.16 -16.69
CA LEU A 68 -5.69 -2.26 -17.10
C LEU A 68 -5.63 -2.53 -18.61
N SER A 69 -5.42 -1.49 -19.44
CA SER A 69 -5.26 -1.65 -20.89
C SER A 69 -3.91 -2.25 -21.31
N LYS A 70 -2.91 -2.29 -20.42
CA LYS A 70 -1.59 -2.87 -20.68
C LYS A 70 -1.44 -4.31 -20.17
N LYS A 71 -2.48 -4.87 -19.56
CA LYS A 71 -2.45 -6.19 -18.91
C LYS A 71 -3.32 -7.20 -19.66
#